data_AF-A0A838EGT7-F1
#
_entry.id   AF-A0A838EGT7-F1
#
_cell.length_a   1.000
_cell.length_b   1.000
_cell.length_c   1.000
_cell.angle_alpha   90.00
_cell.angle_beta   90.00
_cell.angle_gamma   90.00
#
_symmetry.space_group_name_H-M   'P 1'
#
loop_
_entity.id
_entity.type
_entity.pdbx_description
1 polymer ?
#
loop_
_entity_poly.entity_id
_entity_poly.type
_entity_poly.pdbx_seq_one_letter_code
_entity_poly.pdbx_strand_id
1 'polypeptide(L)'
;MSSIEELVLASRIGKTLERYPTIWRVRQLLASRVWEPEHDAHMWEDEAGRCIGFAYLWRRKRESTNVSMDFILHPHAFNTEIFAEMLAWACTRAQKLASQLNADISLSLATFADEDAYIQALHHYDFILLQDSYDLYMACPLDRGLPEPVLPTGFTLQLLSGKENLAAYQAAGFQGVERDLCYTKTFEPA
;
A
#
# COMPACT_ATOMS: atom_id res chain seq x y z
N MET A 1 -14.99 5.66 16.08
CA MET A 1 -13.77 5.44 15.28
C MET A 1 -13.93 4.08 14.63
N SER A 2 -13.51 3.91 13.37
CA SER A 2 -13.69 2.62 12.68
C SER A 2 -12.74 1.56 13.29
N SER A 3 -13.14 0.28 13.32
CA SER A 3 -12.34 -0.81 13.92
C SER A 3 -10.93 -0.94 13.32
N ILE A 4 -10.77 -0.61 12.04
CA ILE A 4 -9.47 -0.57 11.34
C ILE A 4 -8.59 0.58 11.85
N GLU A 5 -9.16 1.73 12.24
CA GLU A 5 -8.38 2.84 12.81
C GLU A 5 -7.71 2.44 14.12
N GLU A 6 -8.45 1.77 14.98
CA GLU A 6 -7.96 1.29 16.26
C GLU A 6 -6.86 0.24 16.07
N LEU A 7 -7.05 -0.68 15.11
CA LEU A 7 -6.04 -1.67 14.75
C LEU A 7 -4.75 -1.01 14.22
N VAL A 8 -4.84 -0.02 13.34
CA VAL A 8 -3.67 0.70 12.81
C VAL A 8 -2.91 1.40 13.94
N LEU A 9 -3.62 2.04 14.86
CA LEU A 9 -2.99 2.71 16.01
C LEU A 9 -2.32 1.69 16.94
N ALA A 10 -3.00 0.60 17.28
CA ALA A 10 -2.46 -0.46 18.14
C ALA A 10 -1.20 -1.11 17.53
N SER A 11 -1.24 -1.43 16.22
CA SER A 11 -0.10 -1.98 15.49
C SER A 11 1.11 -1.05 15.51
N ARG A 12 0.88 0.28 15.41
CA ARG A 12 1.92 1.31 15.45
C ARG A 12 2.51 1.54 16.83
N ILE A 13 1.74 1.35 17.90
CA ILE A 13 2.26 1.49 19.27
C ILE A 13 3.22 0.33 19.60
N GLY A 14 2.99 -0.86 19.02
CA GLY A 14 3.83 -2.04 19.23
C GLY A 14 5.00 -2.22 18.25
N LYS A 15 5.13 -1.37 17.21
CA LYS A 15 6.16 -1.45 16.16
C LYS A 15 6.75 -0.07 15.85
N THR A 16 7.78 0.02 15.00
CA THR A 16 8.35 1.31 14.56
C THR A 16 7.30 2.17 13.84
N LEU A 17 7.24 3.47 14.19
CA LEU A 17 6.31 4.48 13.63
C LEU A 17 6.35 4.62 12.10
N GLU A 18 7.43 4.14 11.48
CA GLU A 18 7.73 4.20 10.05
C GLU A 18 6.98 3.16 9.22
N ARG A 19 6.24 2.24 9.86
CA ARG A 19 5.55 1.18 9.12
C ARG A 19 4.37 1.69 8.29
N TYR A 20 4.49 1.46 6.99
CA TYR A 20 3.42 1.52 6.01
C TYR A 20 2.42 0.36 6.23
N PRO A 21 1.11 0.55 5.94
CA PRO A 21 0.47 1.79 5.50
C PRO A 21 0.07 2.73 6.65
N THR A 22 -0.07 4.03 6.35
CA THR A 22 -0.77 4.98 7.23
C THR A 22 -2.29 4.81 7.13
N ILE A 23 -3.03 5.31 8.12
CA ILE A 23 -4.51 5.27 8.06
C ILE A 23 -5.06 5.92 6.78
N TRP A 24 -4.46 7.05 6.39
CA TRP A 24 -4.84 7.76 5.18
C TRP A 24 -4.52 6.94 3.94
N ARG A 25 -3.39 6.22 3.95
CA ARG A 25 -3.01 5.34 2.86
C ARG A 25 -3.94 4.13 2.72
N VAL A 26 -4.34 3.49 3.82
CA VAL A 26 -5.35 2.41 3.81
C VAL A 26 -6.64 2.92 3.18
N ARG A 27 -7.16 4.06 3.65
CA ARG A 27 -8.37 4.68 3.08
C ARG A 27 -8.23 4.97 1.59
N GLN A 28 -7.09 5.52 1.17
CA GLN A 28 -6.82 5.80 -0.23
C GLN A 28 -6.80 4.53 -1.08
N LEU A 29 -6.14 3.46 -0.61
CA LEU A 29 -6.05 2.19 -1.34
C LEU A 29 -7.41 1.53 -1.47
N LEU A 30 -8.19 1.47 -0.38
CA LEU A 30 -9.54 0.93 -0.39
C LEU A 30 -10.45 1.67 -1.37
N ALA A 31 -10.28 2.99 -1.52
CA ALA A 31 -11.09 3.79 -2.43
C ALA A 31 -10.59 3.79 -3.89
N SER A 32 -9.38 3.31 -4.20
CA SER A 32 -8.78 3.51 -5.53
C SER A 32 -8.10 2.30 -6.17
N ARG A 33 -7.74 1.27 -5.40
CA ARG A 33 -6.96 0.12 -5.88
C ARG A 33 -7.45 -1.24 -5.40
N VAL A 34 -8.39 -1.24 -4.46
CA VAL A 34 -9.17 -2.42 -4.06
C VAL A 34 -10.47 -2.37 -4.86
N TRP A 35 -10.54 -3.16 -5.93
CA TRP A 35 -11.60 -3.03 -6.93
C TRP A 35 -12.92 -3.66 -6.48
N GLU A 36 -12.85 -4.72 -5.68
CA GLU A 36 -14.01 -5.44 -5.14
C GLU A 36 -13.81 -5.57 -3.61
N PRO A 37 -13.96 -4.51 -2.81
CA PRO A 37 -13.63 -4.52 -1.37
C PRO A 37 -14.26 -5.67 -0.57
N GLU A 38 -15.47 -6.09 -0.94
CA GLU A 38 -16.18 -7.23 -0.38
C GLU A 38 -15.49 -8.60 -0.61
N HIS A 39 -14.53 -8.66 -1.53
CA HIS A 39 -13.79 -9.87 -1.91
C HIS A 39 -12.28 -9.70 -1.80
N ASP A 40 -11.80 -8.48 -1.97
CA ASP A 40 -10.39 -8.10 -2.01
C ASP A 40 -9.94 -7.52 -0.66
N ALA A 41 -10.80 -7.42 0.35
CA ALA A 41 -10.42 -7.10 1.72
C ALA A 41 -11.09 -8.04 2.72
N HIS A 42 -10.40 -8.31 3.83
CA HIS A 42 -10.92 -9.15 4.89
C HIS A 42 -10.43 -8.69 6.26
N MET A 43 -11.27 -8.89 7.27
CA MET A 43 -11.03 -8.49 8.64
C MET A 43 -11.21 -9.70 9.55
N TRP A 44 -10.28 -9.86 10.48
CA TRP A 44 -10.30 -10.89 11.51
C TRP A 44 -10.62 -10.23 12.85
N GLU A 45 -11.56 -10.83 13.57
CA GLU A 45 -12.01 -10.36 14.88
C GLU A 45 -11.73 -11.42 15.94
N ASP A 46 -11.44 -11.01 17.17
CA ASP A 46 -11.40 -11.92 18.32
C ASP A 46 -12.81 -12.26 18.84
N GLU A 47 -12.89 -13.13 19.84
CA GLU A 47 -14.15 -13.52 20.49
C GLU A 47 -14.92 -12.32 21.09
N ALA A 48 -14.24 -11.21 21.37
CA ALA A 48 -14.84 -9.99 21.89
C ALA A 48 -15.28 -9.03 20.76
N GLY A 49 -15.18 -9.43 19.49
CA GLY A 49 -15.51 -8.62 18.33
C GLY A 49 -14.51 -7.50 18.03
N ARG A 50 -13.29 -7.59 18.57
CA ARG A 50 -12.23 -6.60 18.30
C ARG A 50 -11.47 -7.00 17.06
N CYS A 51 -11.27 -6.06 16.15
CA CYS A 51 -10.44 -6.25 14.97
C CYS A 51 -8.98 -6.51 15.38
N ILE A 52 -8.51 -7.74 15.15
CA ILE A 52 -7.14 -8.18 15.47
C ILE A 52 -6.27 -8.33 14.22
N GLY A 53 -6.90 -8.32 13.04
CA GLY A 53 -6.22 -8.47 11.77
C GLY A 53 -7.02 -7.86 10.63
N PHE A 54 -6.32 -7.31 9.65
CA PHE A 54 -6.91 -6.78 8.43
C PHE A 54 -5.95 -7.01 7.27
N ALA A 55 -6.45 -7.54 6.16
CA ALA A 55 -5.65 -7.74 4.95
C ALA A 55 -6.45 -7.33 3.72
N TYR A 56 -5.76 -6.86 2.70
CA TYR A 56 -6.39 -6.52 1.43
C TYR A 56 -5.45 -6.77 0.26
N LEU A 57 -6.05 -7.14 -0.87
CA LEU A 57 -5.41 -7.29 -2.15
C LEU A 57 -5.68 -6.05 -2.99
N TRP A 58 -4.64 -5.51 -3.60
CA TRP A 58 -4.77 -4.36 -4.48
C TRP A 58 -4.04 -4.59 -5.80
N ARG A 59 -4.56 -3.95 -6.85
CA ARG A 59 -4.07 -4.05 -8.23
C ARG A 59 -3.98 -2.66 -8.85
N ARG A 60 -2.97 -2.41 -9.69
CA ARG A 60 -2.83 -1.11 -10.39
C ARG A 60 -3.98 -0.84 -11.36
N LYS A 61 -4.46 -1.90 -12.03
CA LYS A 61 -5.65 -1.93 -12.89
C LYS A 61 -6.46 -3.18 -12.58
N ARG A 62 -7.74 -3.21 -12.93
CA ARG A 62 -8.63 -4.34 -12.59
C ARG A 62 -8.12 -5.66 -13.17
N GLU A 63 -7.58 -5.59 -14.37
CA GLU A 63 -7.02 -6.67 -15.20
C GLU A 63 -5.54 -6.97 -14.93
N SER A 64 -4.91 -6.33 -13.93
CA SER A 64 -3.49 -6.59 -13.64
C SER A 64 -3.29 -8.01 -13.10
N THR A 65 -2.34 -8.73 -13.68
CA THR A 65 -1.90 -10.07 -13.21
C THR A 65 -0.98 -10.00 -11.99
N ASN A 66 -0.38 -8.83 -11.73
CA ASN A 66 0.38 -8.55 -10.52
C ASN A 66 -0.54 -8.04 -9.42
N VAL A 67 -0.71 -8.85 -8.39
CA VAL A 67 -1.53 -8.56 -7.22
C VAL A 67 -0.61 -8.37 -6.03
N SER A 68 -0.87 -7.33 -5.23
CA SER A 68 -0.14 -7.09 -4.00
C SER A 68 -1.08 -7.24 -2.80
N MET A 69 -0.61 -7.92 -1.77
CA MET A 69 -1.25 -8.02 -0.48
C MET A 69 -0.55 -7.06 0.49
N ASP A 70 -1.35 -6.27 1.19
CA ASP A 70 -0.93 -5.57 2.40
C ASP A 70 -1.76 -6.11 3.56
N PHE A 71 -1.19 -6.05 4.76
CA PHE A 71 -1.87 -6.48 5.97
C PHE A 71 -1.47 -5.64 7.18
N ILE A 72 -2.35 -5.64 8.18
CA ILE A 72 -2.15 -5.04 9.49
C ILE A 72 -2.55 -6.09 10.51
N LEU A 73 -1.67 -6.36 11.47
CA LEU A 73 -1.90 -7.32 12.53
C LEU A 73 -1.72 -6.63 13.88
N HIS A 74 -2.60 -6.97 14.82
CA HIS A 74 -2.49 -6.50 16.19
C HIS A 74 -1.21 -7.08 16.84
N PRO A 75 -0.43 -6.32 17.63
CA PRO A 75 0.85 -6.81 18.17
C PRO A 75 0.72 -8.08 19.01
N HIS A 76 -0.38 -8.21 19.78
CA HIS A 76 -0.68 -9.40 20.58
C HIS A 76 -1.24 -10.57 19.78
N ALA A 77 -1.52 -10.38 18.49
CA ALA A 77 -1.98 -11.43 17.57
C ALA A 77 -0.83 -11.97 16.69
N PHE A 78 0.41 -11.55 16.92
CA PHE A 78 1.55 -11.97 16.09
C PHE A 78 1.94 -13.44 16.28
N ASN A 79 1.72 -13.98 17.47
CA ASN A 79 2.03 -15.37 17.84
C ASN A 79 0.84 -16.32 17.62
N THR A 80 -0.20 -15.88 16.91
CA THR A 80 -1.37 -16.70 16.60
C THR A 80 -1.33 -17.19 15.15
N GLU A 81 -2.16 -18.17 14.83
CA GLU A 81 -2.32 -18.73 13.48
C GLU A 81 -2.90 -17.74 12.46
N ILE A 82 -3.26 -16.51 12.90
CA ILE A 82 -3.93 -15.50 12.09
C ILE A 82 -3.12 -15.09 10.87
N PHE A 83 -1.79 -14.94 10.99
CA PHE A 83 -1.00 -14.59 9.81
C PHE A 83 -1.04 -15.69 8.74
N ALA A 84 -1.03 -16.95 9.15
CA ALA A 84 -1.20 -18.08 8.23
C ALA A 84 -2.61 -18.09 7.61
N GLU A 85 -3.64 -17.78 8.39
CA GLU A 85 -5.01 -17.59 7.85
C GLU A 85 -5.09 -16.45 6.82
N MET A 86 -4.42 -15.33 7.07
CA MET A 86 -4.33 -14.21 6.13
C MET A 86 -3.67 -14.62 4.81
N LEU A 87 -2.57 -15.38 4.87
CA LEU A 87 -1.90 -15.91 3.68
C LEU A 87 -2.79 -16.90 2.94
N ALA A 88 -3.44 -17.83 3.64
CA ALA A 88 -4.36 -18.79 3.04
C ALA A 88 -5.56 -18.10 2.35
N TRP A 89 -6.12 -17.06 2.98
CA TRP A 89 -7.15 -16.21 2.39
C TRP A 89 -6.65 -15.53 1.12
N ALA A 90 -5.48 -14.91 1.16
CA ALA A 90 -4.90 -14.19 0.03
C ALA A 90 -4.61 -15.12 -1.15
N CYS A 91 -4.02 -16.29 -0.90
CA CYS A 91 -3.78 -17.32 -1.92
C CYS A 91 -5.08 -17.81 -2.56
N THR A 92 -6.11 -18.08 -1.75
CA THR A 92 -7.43 -18.49 -2.25
C THR A 92 -8.04 -17.41 -3.15
N ARG A 93 -7.94 -16.14 -2.76
CA ARG A 93 -8.47 -15.04 -3.56
C ARG A 93 -7.65 -14.84 -4.84
N ALA A 94 -6.32 -14.96 -4.80
CA ALA A 94 -5.46 -14.90 -5.97
C ALA A 94 -5.79 -16.00 -6.99
N GLN A 95 -6.08 -17.23 -6.53
CA GLN A 95 -6.53 -18.33 -7.39
C GLN A 95 -7.89 -18.03 -8.05
N LYS A 96 -8.83 -17.43 -7.31
CA LYS A 96 -10.11 -16.98 -7.87
C LYS A 96 -9.90 -15.90 -8.94
N LEU A 97 -9.01 -14.94 -8.69
CA LEU A 97 -8.66 -13.90 -9.66
C LEU A 97 -8.04 -14.50 -10.93
N ALA A 98 -7.16 -15.49 -10.79
CA ALA A 98 -6.56 -16.20 -11.92
C ALA A 98 -7.64 -16.85 -12.81
N SER A 99 -8.63 -17.48 -12.17
CA SER A 99 -9.78 -18.08 -12.86
C SER A 99 -10.67 -17.02 -13.53
N GLN A 100 -10.93 -15.90 -12.86
CA GLN A 100 -11.78 -14.81 -13.38
C GLN A 100 -11.15 -14.08 -14.56
N LEU A 101 -9.84 -13.87 -14.53
CA LEU A 101 -9.09 -13.18 -15.58
C LEU A 101 -8.59 -14.13 -16.68
N ASN A 102 -8.72 -15.44 -16.46
CA ASN A 102 -8.15 -16.47 -17.32
C ASN A 102 -6.65 -16.22 -17.60
N ALA A 103 -5.90 -15.95 -16.53
CA ALA A 103 -4.49 -15.57 -16.58
C ALA A 103 -3.76 -16.00 -15.31
N ASP A 104 -2.45 -16.20 -15.41
CA ASP A 104 -1.60 -16.45 -14.25
C ASP A 104 -1.51 -15.20 -13.38
N ILE A 105 -1.71 -15.36 -12.07
CA ILE A 105 -1.62 -14.29 -11.08
C ILE A 105 -0.33 -14.44 -10.28
N SER A 106 0.43 -13.36 -10.19
CA SER A 106 1.54 -13.22 -9.25
C SER A 106 1.05 -12.48 -8.01
N LEU A 107 1.08 -13.15 -6.85
CA LEU A 107 0.76 -12.55 -5.56
C LEU A 107 2.06 -12.13 -4.87
N SER A 108 2.14 -10.86 -4.50
CA SER A 108 3.31 -10.24 -3.86
C SER A 108 2.93 -9.60 -2.53
N LEU A 109 3.86 -9.53 -1.59
CA LEU A 109 3.74 -8.75 -0.37
C LEU A 109 5.13 -8.34 0.10
N ALA A 110 5.19 -7.32 0.95
CA ALA A 110 6.43 -6.86 1.56
C ALA A 110 6.41 -7.11 3.08
N THR A 111 7.57 -7.46 3.62
CA THR A 111 7.83 -7.53 5.06
C THR A 111 9.20 -6.93 5.32
N PHE A 112 9.47 -6.50 6.56
CA PHE A 112 10.80 -5.99 6.90
C PHE A 112 11.80 -7.14 7.02
N ALA A 113 13.06 -6.85 6.73
CA ALA A 113 14.13 -7.84 6.73
C ALA A 113 14.41 -8.45 8.12
N ASP A 114 13.93 -7.81 9.19
CA ASP A 114 14.08 -8.24 10.58
C ASP A 114 12.85 -8.99 11.12
N GLU A 115 11.87 -9.34 10.28
CA GLU A 115 10.66 -10.06 10.69
C GLU A 115 10.74 -11.57 10.43
N ASP A 116 11.67 -12.24 11.10
CA ASP A 116 11.96 -13.67 10.89
C ASP A 116 10.72 -14.57 10.90
N ALA A 117 9.76 -14.32 11.80
CA ALA A 117 8.56 -15.16 11.86
C ALA A 117 7.65 -14.99 10.63
N TYR A 118 7.55 -13.77 10.07
CA TYR A 118 6.81 -13.57 8.82
C TYR A 118 7.57 -14.20 7.66
N ILE A 119 8.90 -14.04 7.59
CA ILE A 119 9.73 -14.65 6.55
C ILE A 119 9.58 -16.19 6.56
N GLN A 120 9.62 -16.81 7.74
CA GLN A 120 9.40 -18.26 7.89
C GLN A 120 8.00 -18.69 7.43
N ALA A 121 6.95 -17.95 7.82
CA ALA A 121 5.60 -18.23 7.38
C ALA A 121 5.44 -18.08 5.86
N LEU A 122 6.07 -17.06 5.25
CA LEU A 122 6.06 -16.88 3.80
C LEU A 122 6.72 -18.06 3.07
N HIS A 123 7.87 -18.54 3.56
CA HIS A 123 8.51 -19.73 3.02
C HIS A 123 7.66 -20.99 3.17
N HIS A 124 6.90 -21.12 4.27
CA HIS A 124 5.97 -22.24 4.43
C HIS A 124 4.84 -22.24 3.38
N TYR A 125 4.45 -21.07 2.89
CA TYR A 125 3.47 -20.89 1.81
C TYR A 125 4.11 -20.77 0.42
N ASP A 126 5.36 -21.25 0.25
CA ASP A 126 6.11 -21.26 -1.01
C ASP A 126 6.34 -19.87 -1.64
N PHE A 127 6.27 -18.80 -0.87
CA PHE A 127 6.68 -17.48 -1.35
C PHE A 127 8.20 -17.45 -1.50
N ILE A 128 8.65 -16.89 -2.64
CA ILE A 128 10.07 -16.70 -2.94
C ILE A 128 10.46 -15.23 -2.75
N LEU A 129 11.61 -15.02 -2.13
CA LEU A 129 12.19 -13.68 -2.03
C LEU A 129 12.76 -13.27 -3.39
N LEU A 130 12.32 -12.12 -3.90
CA LEU A 130 12.86 -11.53 -5.13
C LEU A 130 14.20 -10.85 -4.80
N GLN A 131 15.32 -11.44 -5.25
CA GLN A 131 16.67 -11.06 -4.80
C GLN A 131 17.17 -9.66 -5.21
N ASP A 132 16.38 -8.87 -5.94
CA ASP A 132 16.75 -7.51 -6.39
C ASP A 132 15.62 -6.47 -6.17
N SER A 133 14.62 -6.79 -5.34
CA SER A 133 13.48 -5.90 -5.09
C SER A 133 13.38 -5.57 -3.61
N TYR A 134 13.85 -4.37 -3.23
CA TYR A 134 13.78 -3.88 -1.87
C TYR A 134 13.25 -2.44 -1.85
N ASP A 135 12.34 -2.15 -0.93
CA ASP A 135 11.91 -0.80 -0.65
C ASP A 135 12.78 -0.21 0.46
N LEU A 136 13.48 0.88 0.16
CA LEU A 136 14.25 1.63 1.15
C LEU A 136 13.43 2.82 1.66
N TYR A 137 13.07 2.78 2.94
CA TYR A 137 12.46 3.92 3.61
C TYR A 137 13.56 4.86 4.09
N MET A 138 13.52 6.11 3.61
CA MET A 138 14.48 7.15 3.98
C MET A 138 13.77 8.30 4.68
N ALA A 139 14.38 8.82 5.74
CA ALA A 139 13.93 10.01 6.46
C ALA A 139 15.05 11.03 6.56
N CYS A 140 14.70 12.32 6.43
CA CYS A 140 15.63 13.43 6.62
C CYS A 140 15.02 14.44 7.59
N PRO A 141 15.66 14.73 8.73
CA PRO A 141 15.21 15.78 9.63
C PRO A 141 15.19 17.14 8.93
N LEU A 142 14.10 17.90 9.14
CA LEU A 142 13.89 19.24 8.59
C LEU A 142 14.17 20.37 9.61
N ASP A 143 14.57 20.00 10.83
CA ASP A 143 14.99 20.91 11.90
C ASP A 143 16.39 21.50 11.66
N ARG A 144 17.19 20.85 10.82
CA ARG A 144 18.41 21.41 10.23
C ARG A 144 18.10 22.10 8.90
N GLY A 145 18.78 23.22 8.63
CA GLY A 145 18.74 23.84 7.31
C GLY A 145 19.18 22.83 6.23
N LEU A 146 18.35 22.66 5.20
CA LEU A 146 18.72 21.87 4.03
C LEU A 146 19.73 22.66 3.18
N PRO A 147 20.76 22.02 2.61
CA PRO A 147 21.71 22.70 1.76
C PRO A 147 21.02 23.25 0.50
N GLU A 148 21.43 24.43 0.05
CA GLU A 148 20.95 25.03 -1.19
C GLU A 148 21.33 24.11 -2.37
N PRO A 149 20.40 23.74 -3.27
CA PRO A 149 20.71 22.90 -4.41
C PRO A 149 21.64 23.64 -5.39
N VAL A 150 22.79 23.04 -5.72
CA VAL A 150 23.71 23.56 -6.75
C VAL A 150 23.40 22.90 -8.09
N LEU A 151 23.00 23.71 -9.07
CA LEU A 151 22.69 23.22 -10.42
C LEU A 151 23.96 23.18 -11.29
N PRO A 152 24.18 22.09 -12.06
CA PRO A 152 25.24 22.04 -13.06
C PRO A 152 25.03 23.10 -14.16
N THR A 153 26.12 23.58 -14.75
CA THR A 153 26.09 24.55 -15.86
C THR A 153 25.19 24.05 -16.99
N GLY A 154 24.26 24.90 -17.43
CA GLY A 154 23.30 24.59 -18.50
C GLY A 154 21.98 23.98 -18.03
N PHE A 155 21.81 23.73 -16.72
CA PHE A 155 20.56 23.21 -16.15
C PHE A 155 19.79 24.30 -15.39
N THR A 156 18.46 24.22 -15.44
CA THR A 156 17.55 25.07 -14.68
C THR A 156 16.47 24.23 -14.02
N LEU A 157 15.95 24.69 -12.88
CA LEU A 157 14.77 24.09 -12.25
C LEU A 157 13.54 24.86 -12.70
N GLN A 158 12.51 24.12 -13.13
CA GLN A 158 11.22 24.68 -13.49
C GLN A 158 10.15 24.04 -12.64
N LEU A 159 9.34 24.87 -11.99
CA LEU A 159 8.13 24.40 -11.33
C LEU A 159 7.09 24.03 -12.40
N LEU A 160 6.53 22.84 -12.31
CA LEU A 160 5.41 22.42 -13.15
C LEU A 160 4.13 23.00 -12.52
N SER A 161 3.51 23.99 -13.17
CA SER A 161 2.41 24.78 -12.62
C SER A 161 1.10 24.62 -13.36
N GLY A 162 0.79 23.44 -13.89
CA GLY A 162 -0.50 23.19 -14.53
C GLY A 162 -0.37 22.51 -15.89
N LYS A 163 -1.38 22.70 -16.73
CA LYS A 163 -1.53 21.97 -18.01
C LYS A 163 -0.51 22.43 -19.06
N GLU A 164 -0.03 23.66 -18.96
CA GLU A 164 1.00 24.22 -19.85
C GLU A 164 2.31 23.45 -19.81
N ASN A 165 2.62 22.76 -18.71
CA ASN A 165 3.82 21.94 -18.57
C ASN A 165 3.60 20.46 -18.95
N LEU A 166 2.41 20.07 -19.39
CA LEU A 166 2.07 18.67 -19.64
C LEU A 166 2.94 18.05 -20.73
N ALA A 167 3.22 18.80 -21.81
CA ALA A 167 4.06 18.33 -22.91
C ALA A 167 5.51 18.08 -22.44
N ALA A 168 6.07 18.98 -21.61
CA ALA A 168 7.40 18.81 -21.03
C ALA A 168 7.44 17.63 -20.05
N TYR A 169 6.40 17.46 -19.23
CA TYR A 169 6.25 16.33 -18.31
C TYR A 169 6.17 14.98 -19.04
N GLN A 170 5.45 14.93 -20.16
CA GLN A 170 5.35 13.75 -21.03
C GLN A 170 6.67 13.46 -21.75
N ALA A 171 7.36 14.49 -22.25
CA ALA A 171 8.67 14.33 -22.88
C ALA A 171 9.73 13.77 -21.91
N ALA A 172 9.60 14.03 -20.62
CA ALA A 172 10.45 13.44 -19.57
C ALA A 172 10.09 11.97 -19.23
N GLY A 173 9.13 11.36 -19.94
CA GLY A 173 8.76 9.95 -19.78
C GLY A 173 7.65 9.67 -18.77
N PHE A 174 7.05 10.70 -18.18
CA PHE A 174 5.92 10.54 -17.26
C PHE A 174 4.59 10.61 -18.01
N GLN A 175 3.67 9.69 -17.75
CA GLN A 175 2.32 9.79 -18.31
C GLN A 175 1.49 10.81 -17.53
N GLY A 176 0.85 11.72 -18.25
CA GLY A 176 -0.18 12.58 -17.68
C GLY A 176 -1.33 11.73 -17.15
N VAL A 177 -1.68 11.91 -15.88
CA VAL A 177 -2.91 11.31 -15.34
C VAL A 177 -4.03 12.30 -15.57
N GLU A 178 -4.86 12.04 -16.58
CA GLU A 178 -6.09 12.79 -16.78
C GLU A 178 -7.07 12.38 -15.66
N ARG A 179 -7.29 13.28 -14.69
CA ARG A 179 -8.33 13.08 -13.68
C ARG A 179 -9.62 13.62 -14.27
N ASP A 180 -10.41 12.74 -14.88
CA ASP A 180 -11.58 13.12 -15.68
C ASP A 180 -12.73 13.78 -14.91
N LEU A 181 -12.72 13.82 -13.58
CA LEU A 181 -13.79 14.45 -12.82
C LEU A 181 -13.25 15.19 -11.59
N CYS A 182 -13.22 16.53 -11.68
CA CYS A 182 -12.98 17.41 -10.54
C CYS A 182 -14.24 18.24 -10.31
N TYR A 183 -15.05 17.88 -9.31
CA TYR A 183 -16.23 18.65 -8.92
C TYR A 183 -15.80 19.71 -7.91
N THR A 184 -15.92 20.99 -8.29
CA THR A 184 -15.72 22.12 -7.39
C THR A 184 -17.07 22.76 -7.09
N LYS A 185 -17.42 22.87 -5.80
CA LYS A 185 -18.58 23.65 -5.32
C LYS A 185 -18.06 24.91 -4.64
N THR A 186 -18.26 26.06 -5.28
CA THR A 186 -17.97 27.37 -4.69
C THR A 186 -19.18 27.83 -3.89
N PHE A 187 -18.97 28.26 -2.66
CA PHE A 187 -20.01 28.92 -1.86
C PHE A 187 -19.70 30.41 -1.81
N GLU A 188 -20.70 31.24 -2.11
CA GLU A 188 -20.59 32.69 -1.91
C GLU A 188 -20.80 33.02 -0.42
N PRO A 189 -20.07 33.99 0.14
CA PRO A 189 -20.30 34.47 1.49
C PRO A 189 -21.66 35.18 1.57
N ALA A 190 -22.35 34.97 2.70
CA ALA A 190 -23.64 35.58 3.02
C ALA A 190 -23.54 37.11 3.16
#